data_AF-G2QD36-F1
#
_entry.id   AF-G2QD36-F1
#
_cell.length_a   1.000
_cell.length_b   1.000
_cell.length_c   1.000
_cell.angle_alpha   90.00
_cell.angle_beta   90.00
_cell.angle_gamma   90.00
#
_symmetry.space_group_name_H-M   'P 1'
#
loop_
_entity.id
_entity.type
_entity.pdbx_description
1 polymer ?
#
loop_
_entity_poly.entity_id
_entity_poly.type
_entity_poly.pdbx_seq_one_letter_code
_entity_poly.pdbx_strand_id
1 'polypeptide(L)'
;MAAYLHLPHQLAGANKTLTAKCHCKSVQYTITVPTSALPLPVHLCHCSVCRYTHGTLSSVHAPLPKGIEPSFVPPSVLESSVTGYVHSAQATSERYFCSTCGCHIGDRSLKPDPDTGRPHWCVATSVFTVHDEDTFQIRSHIFSAPETEPNLATWLPVINSRPIHHWNPPPRPQQQQQQQNADRDRDRDDKPPSACHCGGVCFAIVAPSETEAADPLAARFLRRAGSSLTLKRVACLCLCRDCRLVSGAHAVAWTFVPRSRIRPPTLLPPSATTLRTYRSSDKVTRAFCGVCGATVFYALDDDERTAGAWGNGGGEGDWVVDVAVGLLMDPRGTVAAEDWLAWRTGRLAGMESGLDYDKGFAEGLAEGLKNWGLKTHGEITTFHIPQD
;
A
#
# COMPACT_ATOMS: atom_id res chain seq x y z
N MET A 1 -63.13 -23.33 -1.67
CA MET A 1 -61.85 -24.03 -1.86
C MET A 1 -60.85 -23.05 -2.47
N ALA A 2 -60.07 -22.37 -1.62
CA ALA A 2 -59.00 -21.49 -2.08
C ALA A 2 -57.73 -22.36 -2.20
N ALA A 3 -57.25 -22.55 -3.42
CA ALA A 3 -56.00 -23.24 -3.67
C ALA A 3 -54.85 -22.34 -3.17
N TYR A 4 -54.25 -22.73 -2.04
CA TYR A 4 -52.96 -22.24 -1.62
C TYR A 4 -51.92 -22.65 -2.67
N LEU A 5 -51.52 -21.70 -3.51
CA LEU A 5 -50.29 -21.82 -4.29
C LEU A 5 -49.12 -21.80 -3.30
N HIS A 6 -48.70 -22.99 -2.88
CA HIS A 6 -47.35 -23.21 -2.35
C HIS A 6 -46.36 -22.80 -3.44
N LEU A 7 -45.84 -21.57 -3.35
CA LEU A 7 -44.60 -21.22 -4.02
C LEU A 7 -43.52 -22.16 -3.47
N PRO A 8 -42.91 -23.00 -4.32
CA PRO A 8 -41.87 -23.91 -3.88
C PRO A 8 -40.72 -23.09 -3.29
N HIS A 9 -40.20 -23.60 -2.16
CA HIS A 9 -38.95 -23.28 -1.52
C HIS A 9 -38.04 -22.31 -2.28
N GLN A 10 -37.68 -21.21 -1.58
CA GLN A 10 -36.51 -20.39 -1.81
C GLN A 10 -35.49 -21.08 -2.73
N LEU A 11 -35.38 -20.60 -3.97
CA LEU A 11 -34.25 -20.92 -4.83
C LEU A 11 -32.98 -20.73 -4.00
N ALA A 12 -32.20 -21.80 -3.82
CA ALA A 12 -30.90 -21.73 -3.18
C ALA A 12 -30.14 -20.56 -3.82
N GLY A 13 -29.85 -19.52 -3.03
CA GLY A 13 -29.26 -18.29 -3.54
C GLY A 13 -27.98 -18.63 -4.30
N ALA A 14 -27.89 -18.19 -5.57
CA ALA A 14 -26.68 -18.39 -6.35
C ALA A 14 -25.51 -17.72 -5.62
N ASN A 15 -24.40 -18.45 -5.45
CA ASN A 15 -23.18 -17.97 -4.82
C ASN A 15 -22.07 -17.84 -5.86
N LYS A 16 -21.14 -16.90 -5.63
CA LYS A 16 -19.90 -16.77 -6.40
C LYS A 16 -18.71 -17.01 -5.49
N THR A 17 -17.78 -17.87 -5.91
CA THR A 17 -16.52 -18.09 -5.23
C THR A 17 -15.42 -17.26 -5.89
N LEU A 18 -14.68 -16.50 -5.08
CA LEU A 18 -13.58 -15.65 -5.51
C LEU A 18 -12.28 -16.14 -4.86
N THR A 19 -11.20 -16.18 -5.63
CA THR A 19 -9.90 -16.75 -5.21
C THR A 19 -8.88 -15.65 -4.99
N ALA A 20 -8.15 -15.74 -3.87
CA ALA A 20 -7.08 -14.84 -3.49
C ALA A 20 -5.75 -15.58 -3.31
N LYS A 21 -4.64 -14.93 -3.67
CA LYS A 21 -3.28 -15.43 -3.44
C LYS A 21 -2.28 -14.31 -3.26
N CYS A 22 -1.37 -14.45 -2.31
CA CYS A 22 -0.21 -13.56 -2.20
C CYS A 22 0.87 -13.89 -3.25
N HIS A 23 1.90 -13.05 -3.35
CA HIS A 23 3.00 -13.24 -4.30
C HIS A 23 3.71 -14.60 -4.16
N CYS A 24 4.12 -14.98 -2.94
CA CYS A 24 4.84 -16.23 -2.70
C CYS A 24 3.94 -17.47 -2.68
N LYS A 25 2.62 -17.29 -2.77
CA LYS A 25 1.60 -18.36 -2.73
C LYS A 25 1.52 -19.15 -1.41
N SER A 26 2.27 -18.77 -0.38
CA SER A 26 2.13 -19.35 0.96
C SER A 26 0.76 -19.07 1.56
N VAL A 27 0.11 -17.98 1.13
CA VAL A 27 -1.27 -17.65 1.50
C VAL A 27 -2.14 -17.70 0.25
N GLN A 28 -3.08 -18.64 0.25
CA GLN A 28 -4.13 -18.82 -0.73
C GLN A 28 -5.43 -19.09 0.02
N TYR A 29 -6.49 -18.40 -0.37
CA TYR A 29 -7.81 -18.59 0.22
C TYR A 29 -8.90 -18.29 -0.80
N THR A 30 -10.11 -18.76 -0.51
CA THR A 30 -11.31 -18.40 -1.26
C THR A 30 -12.32 -17.72 -0.34
N ILE A 31 -13.18 -16.89 -0.91
CA ILE A 31 -14.41 -16.44 -0.27
C ILE A 31 -15.58 -16.88 -1.15
N THR A 32 -16.68 -17.33 -0.54
CA THR A 32 -17.90 -17.66 -1.26
C THR A 32 -18.99 -16.74 -0.77
N VAL A 33 -19.50 -15.88 -1.64
CA VAL A 33 -20.48 -14.83 -1.31
C VAL A 33 -21.77 -15.02 -2.11
N PRO A 34 -22.94 -14.62 -1.55
CA PRO A 34 -24.17 -14.52 -2.32
C PRO A 34 -23.97 -13.60 -3.52
N THR A 35 -24.43 -14.01 -4.70
CA THR A 35 -24.41 -13.17 -5.90
C THR A 35 -25.19 -11.87 -5.72
N SER A 36 -26.22 -11.87 -4.87
CA SER A 36 -26.98 -10.67 -4.48
C SER A 36 -26.19 -9.66 -3.65
N ALA A 37 -25.05 -10.06 -3.08
CA ALA A 37 -24.15 -9.15 -2.36
C ALA A 37 -23.13 -8.46 -3.29
N LEU A 38 -23.06 -8.87 -4.56
CA LEU A 38 -22.12 -8.31 -5.53
C LEU A 38 -22.69 -7.06 -6.22
N PRO A 39 -21.84 -6.10 -6.61
CA PRO A 39 -20.40 -6.04 -6.29
C PRO A 39 -20.14 -5.65 -4.82
N LEU A 40 -19.09 -6.22 -4.24
CA LEU A 40 -18.65 -5.85 -2.89
C LEU A 40 -18.10 -4.41 -2.87
N PRO A 41 -18.47 -3.57 -1.89
CA PRO A 41 -18.05 -2.18 -1.84
C PRO A 41 -16.60 -2.04 -1.36
N VAL A 42 -15.69 -1.65 -2.26
CA VAL A 42 -14.29 -1.39 -1.92
C VAL A 42 -14.12 0.04 -1.44
N HIS A 43 -13.35 0.21 -0.37
CA HIS A 43 -12.90 1.50 0.12
C HIS A 43 -11.37 1.58 0.12
N LEU A 44 -10.87 2.80 -0.11
CA LEU A 44 -9.46 3.14 0.03
C LEU A 44 -9.27 3.89 1.34
N CYS A 45 -8.58 3.28 2.30
CA CYS A 45 -8.34 3.89 3.60
C CYS A 45 -6.99 4.59 3.66
N HIS A 46 -7.01 5.89 3.94
CA HIS A 46 -5.83 6.77 3.95
C HIS A 46 -5.33 7.09 5.36
N CYS A 47 -5.89 6.46 6.40
CA CYS A 47 -5.45 6.74 7.77
C CYS A 47 -3.97 6.38 7.95
N SER A 48 -3.28 7.08 8.85
CA SER A 48 -1.86 6.84 9.13
C SER A 48 -1.57 5.39 9.52
N VAL A 49 -2.49 4.73 10.23
CA VAL A 49 -2.34 3.31 10.56
C VAL A 49 -2.26 2.46 9.30
N CYS A 50 -3.23 2.56 8.39
CA CYS A 50 -3.23 1.78 7.15
C CYS A 50 -2.02 2.11 6.28
N ARG A 51 -1.67 3.40 6.15
CA ARG A 51 -0.51 3.86 5.40
C ARG A 51 0.79 3.21 5.91
N TYR A 52 1.06 3.32 7.21
CA TYR A 52 2.31 2.83 7.82
C TYR A 52 2.34 1.32 8.06
N THR A 53 1.19 0.62 8.14
CA THR A 53 1.17 -0.85 8.22
C THR A 53 1.33 -1.50 6.85
N HIS A 54 0.87 -0.88 5.77
CA HIS A 54 1.04 -1.42 4.42
C HIS A 54 2.37 -0.98 3.79
N GLY A 55 2.86 0.21 4.14
CA GLY A 55 3.94 0.87 3.40
C GLY A 55 3.46 1.47 2.07
N THR A 56 2.14 1.67 1.92
CA THR A 56 1.51 2.20 0.70
C THR A 56 0.77 3.49 1.01
N LEU A 57 0.22 4.16 0.00
CA LEU A 57 -0.50 5.43 0.20
C LEU A 57 -1.92 5.22 0.75
N SER A 58 -2.48 4.03 0.57
CA SER A 58 -3.75 3.60 1.16
C SER A 58 -3.83 2.08 1.23
N SER A 59 -4.68 1.55 2.10
CA SER A 59 -5.17 0.17 1.96
C SER A 59 -6.33 0.12 0.97
N VAL A 60 -6.61 -1.06 0.37
CA VAL A 60 -7.69 -1.24 -0.62
C VAL A 60 -8.53 -2.46 -0.23
N HIS A 61 -9.56 -2.24 0.59
CA HIS A 61 -10.28 -3.31 1.29
C HIS A 61 -11.79 -3.32 1.00
N ALA A 62 -12.41 -4.50 1.09
CA ALA A 62 -13.86 -4.66 1.02
C ALA A 62 -14.38 -5.47 2.22
N PRO A 63 -15.42 -4.99 2.94
CA PRO A 63 -16.07 -5.77 3.98
C PRO A 63 -16.80 -6.97 3.36
N LEU A 64 -16.67 -8.14 3.97
CA LEU A 64 -17.43 -9.33 3.59
C LEU A 64 -18.83 -9.30 4.23
N PRO A 65 -19.84 -9.93 3.60
CA PRO A 65 -21.14 -10.12 4.25
C PRO A 65 -21.01 -10.85 5.60
N LYS A 66 -21.92 -10.57 6.52
CA LYS A 66 -21.91 -11.15 7.88
C LYS A 66 -21.79 -12.69 7.83
N GLY A 67 -20.91 -13.22 8.68
CA GLY A 67 -20.67 -14.66 8.80
C GLY A 67 -19.82 -15.29 7.70
N ILE A 68 -19.38 -14.52 6.69
CA ILE A 68 -18.48 -15.02 5.65
C ILE A 68 -17.02 -14.77 6.05
N GLU A 69 -16.21 -15.81 5.98
CA GLU A 69 -14.81 -15.81 6.36
C GLU A 69 -13.95 -16.40 5.23
N PRO A 70 -12.67 -15.99 5.11
CA PRO A 70 -11.71 -16.63 4.22
C PRO A 70 -11.58 -18.14 4.49
N SER A 71 -11.77 -18.96 3.45
CA SER A 71 -11.49 -20.39 3.47
C SER A 71 -10.10 -20.64 2.89
N PHE A 72 -9.13 -20.91 3.76
CA PHE A 72 -7.73 -21.13 3.37
C PHE A 72 -7.57 -22.46 2.62
N VAL A 73 -6.83 -22.43 1.52
CA VAL A 73 -6.60 -23.58 0.65
C VAL A 73 -5.27 -24.23 1.04
N PRO A 74 -5.23 -25.52 1.43
CA PRO A 74 -3.99 -26.20 1.81
C PRO A 74 -2.88 -26.07 0.73
N PRO A 75 -1.61 -25.88 1.14
CA PRO A 75 -1.08 -25.91 2.50
C PRO A 75 -1.23 -24.59 3.27
N SER A 76 -1.93 -23.59 2.73
CA SER A 76 -2.18 -22.34 3.46
C SER A 76 -3.07 -22.59 4.66
N VAL A 77 -2.62 -22.11 5.81
CA VAL A 77 -3.31 -22.22 7.11
C VAL A 77 -3.16 -20.88 7.82
N LEU A 78 -4.25 -20.35 8.39
CA LEU A 78 -4.25 -19.04 9.03
C LEU A 78 -3.16 -18.95 10.12
N GLU A 79 -3.05 -19.96 10.97
CA GLU A 79 -2.18 -19.95 12.14
C GLU A 79 -0.68 -19.96 11.80
N SER A 80 -0.29 -20.49 10.65
CA SER A 80 1.13 -20.67 10.27
C SER A 80 1.56 -19.85 9.05
N SER A 81 0.63 -19.54 8.15
CA SER A 81 0.94 -18.87 6.87
C SER A 81 0.78 -17.35 6.96
N VAL A 82 0.03 -16.84 7.93
CA VAL A 82 -0.17 -15.41 8.16
C VAL A 82 0.31 -14.97 9.54
N THR A 83 0.68 -13.70 9.65
CA THR A 83 0.99 -13.02 10.89
C THR A 83 -0.11 -12.01 11.18
N GLY A 84 -0.62 -12.01 12.40
CA GLY A 84 -1.59 -11.04 12.89
C GLY A 84 -0.93 -9.84 13.56
N TYR A 85 -1.48 -8.64 13.33
CA TYR A 85 -1.01 -7.40 13.94
C TYR A 85 -2.16 -6.56 14.50
N VAL A 86 -2.13 -6.35 15.81
CA VAL A 86 -3.03 -5.47 16.54
C VAL A 86 -2.27 -4.17 16.87
N HIS A 87 -2.69 -3.08 16.25
CA HIS A 87 -1.91 -1.83 16.24
C HIS A 87 -1.93 -1.05 17.56
N SER A 88 -2.90 -1.30 18.44
CA SER A 88 -3.02 -0.68 19.77
C SER A 88 -3.99 -1.48 20.65
N ALA A 89 -3.98 -1.23 21.96
CA ALA A 89 -4.92 -1.87 22.89
C ALA A 89 -6.40 -1.51 22.63
N GLN A 90 -6.65 -0.38 21.96
CA GLN A 90 -7.99 0.11 21.60
C GLN A 90 -8.39 -0.26 20.17
N ALA A 91 -7.55 -1.02 19.45
CA ALA A 91 -7.87 -1.49 18.11
C ALA A 91 -9.18 -2.31 18.13
N THR A 92 -9.97 -2.19 17.07
CA THR A 92 -11.18 -2.99 16.88
C THR A 92 -10.96 -4.18 15.94
N SER A 93 -9.81 -4.22 15.26
CA SER A 93 -9.43 -5.25 14.31
C SER A 93 -7.96 -5.63 14.41
N GLU A 94 -7.71 -6.88 14.06
CA GLU A 94 -6.40 -7.49 13.82
C GLU A 94 -6.15 -7.54 12.31
N ARG A 95 -4.95 -7.10 11.88
CA ARG A 95 -4.57 -7.08 10.45
C ARG A 95 -3.75 -8.30 10.13
N TYR A 96 -3.99 -8.92 8.99
CA TYR A 96 -3.29 -10.11 8.55
C TYR A 96 -2.46 -9.89 7.31
N PHE A 97 -1.22 -10.37 7.37
CA PHE A 97 -0.31 -10.39 6.23
C PHE A 97 0.43 -11.71 6.15
N CYS A 98 0.91 -12.06 4.95
CA CYS A 98 1.67 -13.27 4.72
C CYS A 98 3.01 -13.23 5.48
N SER A 99 3.26 -14.25 6.30
CA SER A 99 4.49 -14.38 7.10
C SER A 99 5.77 -14.51 6.27
N THR A 100 5.64 -14.86 4.99
CA THR A 100 6.76 -15.07 4.05
C THR A 100 7.05 -13.83 3.21
N CYS A 101 6.05 -13.21 2.58
CA CYS A 101 6.27 -12.10 1.64
C CYS A 101 5.75 -10.73 2.10
N GLY A 102 5.11 -10.64 3.27
CA GLY A 102 4.59 -9.37 3.81
C GLY A 102 3.25 -8.91 3.23
N CYS A 103 2.67 -9.64 2.26
CA CYS A 103 1.44 -9.24 1.59
C CYS A 103 0.24 -9.21 2.54
N HIS A 104 -0.39 -8.04 2.69
CA HIS A 104 -1.64 -7.88 3.44
C HIS A 104 -2.79 -8.58 2.73
N ILE A 105 -3.57 -9.34 3.50
CA ILE A 105 -4.72 -10.10 3.00
C ILE A 105 -6.07 -9.58 3.51
N GLY A 106 -6.05 -8.74 4.55
CA GLY A 106 -7.25 -8.15 5.14
C GLY A 106 -7.19 -8.06 6.66
N ASP A 107 -8.30 -7.60 7.23
CA ASP A 107 -8.48 -7.36 8.65
C ASP A 107 -9.65 -8.20 9.18
N ARG A 108 -9.52 -8.65 10.43
CA ARG A 108 -10.55 -9.39 11.17
C ARG A 108 -10.94 -8.61 12.42
N SER A 109 -12.23 -8.47 12.69
CA SER A 109 -12.69 -7.84 13.94
C SER A 109 -12.24 -8.65 15.16
N LEU A 110 -11.78 -7.95 16.20
CA LEU A 110 -11.40 -8.59 17.47
C LEU A 110 -12.61 -9.07 18.27
N LYS A 111 -13.75 -8.39 18.09
CA LYS A 111 -15.03 -8.80 18.67
C LYS A 111 -15.87 -9.48 17.59
N PRO A 112 -16.49 -10.64 17.89
CA PRO A 112 -17.41 -11.26 16.96
C PRO A 112 -18.66 -10.41 16.79
N ASP A 113 -19.32 -10.56 15.66
CA ASP A 113 -20.64 -9.99 15.40
C ASP A 113 -21.67 -10.67 16.34
N PRO A 114 -22.49 -9.89 17.08
CA PRO A 114 -23.43 -10.45 18.06
C PRO A 114 -24.49 -11.40 17.48
N ASP A 115 -24.87 -11.20 16.21
CA ASP A 115 -25.95 -11.97 15.58
C ASP A 115 -25.44 -13.33 15.08
N THR A 116 -24.24 -13.35 14.52
CA THR A 116 -23.66 -14.54 13.87
C THR A 116 -22.67 -15.30 14.75
N GLY A 117 -22.15 -14.67 15.82
CA GLY A 117 -21.07 -15.20 16.64
C GLY A 117 -19.72 -15.31 15.92
N ARG A 118 -19.63 -14.85 14.66
CA ARG A 118 -18.43 -14.92 13.81
C ARG A 118 -17.75 -13.57 13.72
N PRO A 119 -16.42 -13.52 13.52
CA PRO A 119 -15.73 -12.26 13.28
C PRO A 119 -16.15 -11.66 11.93
N HIS A 120 -16.17 -10.33 11.87
CA HIS A 120 -16.34 -9.60 10.62
C HIS A 120 -14.99 -9.48 9.92
N TRP A 121 -14.96 -9.78 8.61
CA TRP A 121 -13.76 -9.69 7.79
C TRP A 121 -13.83 -8.54 6.80
N CYS A 122 -12.71 -7.86 6.61
CA CYS A 122 -12.50 -6.89 5.55
C CYS A 122 -11.29 -7.31 4.74
N VAL A 123 -11.49 -7.83 3.53
CA VAL A 123 -10.40 -8.44 2.75
C VAL A 123 -9.67 -7.42 1.90
N ALA A 124 -8.36 -7.59 1.73
CA ALA A 124 -7.59 -6.83 0.76
C ALA A 124 -7.97 -7.31 -0.65
N THR A 125 -8.64 -6.46 -1.43
CA THR A 125 -9.17 -6.90 -2.74
C THR A 125 -8.05 -7.09 -3.76
N SER A 126 -6.92 -6.41 -3.52
CA SER A 126 -5.68 -6.48 -4.30
C SER A 126 -5.07 -7.88 -4.42
N VAL A 127 -5.44 -8.86 -3.57
CA VAL A 127 -4.90 -10.22 -3.66
C VAL A 127 -5.77 -11.18 -4.45
N PHE A 128 -6.95 -10.74 -4.90
CA PHE A 128 -7.86 -11.55 -5.70
C PHE A 128 -7.40 -11.67 -7.15
N THR A 129 -7.78 -12.79 -7.78
CA THR A 129 -7.49 -13.06 -9.19
C THR A 129 -8.37 -12.24 -10.14
N VAL A 130 -9.54 -11.82 -9.68
CA VAL A 130 -10.51 -11.01 -10.43
C VAL A 130 -10.84 -9.78 -9.58
N HIS A 131 -10.81 -8.60 -10.22
CA HIS A 131 -11.21 -7.33 -9.63
C HIS A 131 -11.83 -6.45 -10.70
N ASP A 132 -13.16 -6.38 -10.71
CA ASP A 132 -13.92 -5.64 -11.70
C ASP A 132 -15.15 -4.97 -11.06
N GLU A 133 -15.84 -4.13 -11.84
CA GLU A 133 -17.04 -3.41 -11.38
C GLU A 133 -18.19 -4.34 -10.93
N ASP A 134 -18.20 -5.61 -11.36
CA ASP A 134 -19.21 -6.61 -11.02
C ASP A 134 -18.84 -7.44 -9.76
N THR A 135 -17.58 -7.39 -9.31
CA THR A 135 -17.07 -8.14 -8.16
C THR A 135 -16.67 -7.25 -7.00
N PHE A 136 -15.84 -6.24 -7.27
CA PHE A 136 -15.21 -5.37 -6.29
C PHE A 136 -15.25 -3.93 -6.79
N GLN A 137 -16.35 -3.24 -6.49
CA GLN A 137 -16.54 -1.88 -6.96
C GLN A 137 -15.90 -0.87 -6.00
N ILE A 138 -14.95 -0.09 -6.48
CA ILE A 138 -14.36 1.03 -5.74
C ILE A 138 -15.38 2.15 -5.61
N ARG A 139 -15.76 2.44 -4.36
CA ARG A 139 -16.85 3.38 -4.03
C ARG A 139 -16.40 4.56 -3.20
N SER A 140 -15.40 4.40 -2.33
CA SER A 140 -15.03 5.48 -1.42
C SER A 140 -13.55 5.63 -1.10
N HIS A 141 -13.15 6.88 -0.86
CA HIS A 141 -12.00 7.23 -0.06
C HIS A 141 -12.47 7.47 1.38
N ILE A 142 -11.76 6.86 2.33
CA ILE A 142 -12.05 7.03 3.75
C ILE A 142 -10.80 7.46 4.52
N PHE A 143 -11.01 8.28 5.55
CA PHE A 143 -9.93 8.90 6.34
C PHE A 143 -8.95 9.74 5.49
N SER A 144 -9.43 10.33 4.39
CA SER A 144 -8.69 11.25 3.52
C SER A 144 -8.80 12.69 4.04
N ALA A 145 -8.16 12.95 5.18
CA ALA A 145 -8.21 14.26 5.82
C ALA A 145 -7.49 15.33 4.94
N PRO A 146 -8.06 16.54 4.75
CA PRO A 146 -7.48 17.57 3.88
C PRO A 146 -6.03 17.94 4.23
N GLU A 147 -5.64 17.82 5.51
CA GLU A 147 -4.31 18.15 5.99
C GLU A 147 -3.22 17.17 5.51
N THR A 148 -3.63 16.03 4.95
CA THR A 148 -2.73 15.02 4.39
C THR A 148 -2.57 15.16 2.87
N GLU A 149 -3.29 16.10 2.25
CA GLU A 149 -3.19 16.36 0.81
C GLU A 149 -1.85 17.03 0.43
N PRO A 150 -1.32 16.77 -0.79
CA PRO A 150 -1.84 15.81 -1.75
C PRO A 150 -1.60 14.36 -1.31
N ASN A 151 -2.61 13.51 -1.53
CA ASN A 151 -2.59 12.07 -1.24
C ASN A 151 -3.22 11.30 -2.42
N LEU A 152 -3.34 9.98 -2.30
CA LEU A 152 -3.88 9.15 -3.38
C LEU A 152 -5.33 9.52 -3.74
N ALA A 153 -6.14 10.02 -2.79
CA ALA A 153 -7.50 10.49 -3.10
C ALA A 153 -7.49 11.73 -4.01
N THR A 154 -6.49 12.61 -3.85
CA THR A 154 -6.27 13.74 -4.77
C THR A 154 -5.97 13.26 -6.19
N TRP A 155 -5.28 12.13 -6.33
CA TRP A 155 -4.85 11.58 -7.63
C TRP A 155 -5.84 10.58 -8.24
N LEU A 156 -6.87 10.16 -7.51
CA LEU A 156 -7.89 9.23 -7.98
C LEU A 156 -9.31 9.74 -7.65
N PRO A 157 -9.71 10.93 -8.13
CA PRO A 157 -11.03 11.47 -7.78
C PRO A 157 -12.20 10.75 -8.50
N VAL A 158 -11.92 10.08 -9.62
CA VAL A 158 -12.92 9.51 -10.54
C VAL A 158 -12.44 8.17 -11.08
N ILE A 159 -13.32 7.17 -11.12
CA ILE A 159 -13.12 5.88 -11.81
C ILE A 159 -14.32 5.64 -12.73
N ASN A 160 -14.10 5.24 -13.98
CA ASN A 160 -15.18 4.92 -14.93
C ASN A 160 -16.23 6.05 -15.06
N SER A 161 -15.77 7.31 -15.09
CA SER A 161 -16.62 8.53 -15.07
C SER A 161 -17.49 8.71 -13.81
N ARG A 162 -17.29 7.90 -12.77
CA ARG A 162 -17.97 8.00 -11.48
C ARG A 162 -17.05 8.65 -10.45
N PRO A 163 -17.45 9.79 -9.85
CA PRO A 163 -16.74 10.36 -8.72
C PRO A 163 -16.71 9.38 -7.54
N ILE A 164 -15.54 9.24 -6.91
CA ILE A 164 -15.40 8.40 -5.71
C ILE A 164 -15.89 9.19 -4.50
N HIS A 165 -16.73 8.57 -3.67
CA HIS A 165 -17.29 9.22 -2.49
C HIS A 165 -16.23 9.42 -1.40
N HIS A 166 -16.16 10.60 -0.80
CA HIS A 166 -15.31 10.82 0.39
C HIS A 166 -16.15 10.64 1.65
N TRP A 167 -15.76 9.71 2.51
CA TRP A 167 -16.38 9.52 3.82
C TRP A 167 -15.33 9.61 4.93
N ASN A 168 -15.46 10.60 5.80
CA ASN A 168 -14.62 10.74 6.99
C ASN A 168 -15.53 10.72 8.22
N PRO A 169 -15.13 10.04 9.31
CA PRO A 169 -15.89 10.13 10.55
C PRO A 169 -15.92 11.58 11.05
N PRO A 170 -16.97 11.98 11.77
CA PRO A 170 -17.04 13.31 12.33
C PRO A 170 -15.82 13.57 13.23
N PRO A 171 -15.35 14.83 13.29
CA PRO A 171 -14.23 15.18 14.14
C PRO A 171 -14.52 14.77 15.59
N ARG A 172 -13.53 14.16 16.25
CA ARG A 172 -13.61 13.87 17.69
C ARG A 172 -13.78 15.18 18.49
N PRO A 173 -14.32 15.14 19.72
CA PRO A 173 -14.40 16.32 20.58
C PRO A 173 -13.04 17.05 20.68
N GLN A 174 -13.04 18.38 20.71
CA GLN A 174 -11.84 19.23 20.65
C GLN A 174 -10.71 18.81 21.61
N GLN A 175 -11.04 18.37 22.82
CA GLN A 175 -10.04 17.90 23.79
C GLN A 175 -9.30 16.64 23.32
N GLN A 176 -9.98 15.71 22.65
CA GLN A 176 -9.35 14.51 22.08
C GLN A 176 -8.58 14.82 20.80
N GLN A 177 -8.97 15.87 20.06
CA GLN A 177 -8.21 16.37 18.92
C GLN A 177 -6.95 17.10 19.36
N GLN A 178 -7.00 17.93 20.40
CA GLN A 178 -5.83 18.58 20.99
C GLN A 178 -4.86 17.55 21.57
N GLN A 179 -5.37 16.53 22.26
CA GLN A 179 -4.55 15.41 22.74
C GLN A 179 -3.90 14.65 21.57
N GLN A 180 -4.66 14.35 20.50
CA GLN A 180 -4.11 13.68 19.31
C GLN A 180 -3.12 14.51 18.52
N ASN A 181 -3.34 15.82 18.43
CA ASN A 181 -2.38 16.72 17.78
C ASN A 181 -1.11 16.82 18.62
N ALA A 182 -1.22 16.96 19.95
CA ALA A 182 -0.07 16.94 20.85
C ALA A 182 0.65 15.58 20.89
N ASP A 183 -0.06 14.46 20.74
CA ASP A 183 0.53 13.12 20.61
C ASP A 183 1.22 12.97 19.24
N ARG A 184 0.63 13.51 18.16
CA ARG A 184 1.21 13.54 16.80
C ARG A 184 2.46 14.41 16.72
N ASP A 185 2.45 15.57 17.38
CA ASP A 185 3.57 16.51 17.41
C ASP A 185 4.74 15.93 18.22
N ARG A 186 4.46 15.32 19.39
CA ARG A 186 5.46 14.57 20.16
C ARG A 186 6.02 13.36 19.38
N ASP A 187 5.15 12.59 18.73
CA ASP A 187 5.56 11.47 17.87
C ASP A 187 6.40 11.93 16.67
N ARG A 188 6.25 13.17 16.21
CA ARG A 188 7.06 13.75 15.12
C ARG A 188 8.44 14.18 15.57
N ASP A 189 8.52 14.82 16.74
CA ASP A 189 9.78 15.33 17.27
C ASP A 189 10.73 14.19 17.70
N ASP A 190 10.18 13.03 18.13
CA ASP A 190 10.96 11.89 18.63
C ASP A 190 11.16 10.73 17.62
N LYS A 191 10.44 10.67 16.49
CA LYS A 191 10.57 9.57 15.51
C LYS A 191 11.48 9.94 14.33
N PRO A 192 12.34 9.00 13.87
CA PRO A 192 13.13 9.21 12.66
C PRO A 192 12.18 9.41 11.46
N PRO A 193 12.56 10.21 10.44
CA PRO A 193 11.67 10.71 9.39
C PRO A 193 11.05 9.62 8.49
N SER A 194 11.38 8.34 8.69
CA SER A 194 10.74 7.21 8.03
C SER A 194 10.63 6.03 8.99
N ALA A 195 9.41 5.48 9.15
CA ALA A 195 9.16 4.35 10.03
C ALA A 195 7.92 3.55 9.62
N CYS A 196 7.94 2.25 9.90
CA CYS A 196 6.72 1.43 9.88
C CYS A 196 5.87 1.68 11.12
N HIS A 197 4.61 1.23 11.09
CA HIS A 197 3.66 1.51 12.17
C HIS A 197 4.15 1.05 13.55
N CYS A 198 4.77 -0.13 13.65
CA CYS A 198 5.24 -0.66 14.93
C CYS A 198 6.59 -0.07 15.39
N GLY A 199 7.21 0.80 14.61
CA GLY A 199 8.53 1.40 14.89
C GLY A 199 9.74 0.45 14.78
N GLY A 200 9.52 -0.85 14.56
CA GLY A 200 10.60 -1.85 14.50
C GLY A 200 11.45 -1.80 13.23
N VAL A 201 10.96 -1.10 12.20
CA VAL A 201 11.76 -0.65 11.06
C VAL A 201 11.67 0.87 11.02
N CYS A 202 12.80 1.52 11.20
CA CYS A 202 12.91 2.96 11.18
C CYS A 202 14.27 3.38 10.61
N PHE A 203 14.29 4.45 9.82
CA PHE A 203 15.50 4.92 9.15
C PHE A 203 15.34 6.39 8.75
N ALA A 204 16.47 7.03 8.46
CA ALA A 204 16.50 8.35 7.85
C ALA A 204 17.07 8.26 6.42
N ILE A 205 16.51 9.07 5.53
CA ILE A 205 17.06 9.30 4.20
C ILE A 205 17.80 10.63 4.25
N VAL A 206 19.08 10.63 3.87
CA VAL A 206 19.87 11.86 3.77
C VAL A 206 19.36 12.66 2.57
N ALA A 207 19.10 13.96 2.79
CA ALA A 207 18.66 14.87 1.74
C ALA A 207 19.66 14.89 0.56
N PRO A 208 19.19 15.03 -0.69
CA PRO A 208 20.06 15.14 -1.86
C PRO A 208 21.06 16.29 -1.72
N SER A 209 22.31 16.07 -2.14
CA SER A 209 23.34 17.11 -2.20
C SER A 209 23.88 17.30 -3.62
N GLU A 210 24.52 18.44 -3.89
CA GLU A 210 25.15 18.69 -5.20
C GLU A 210 26.24 17.66 -5.53
N THR A 211 26.99 17.20 -4.52
CA THR A 211 27.93 16.08 -4.68
C THR A 211 27.24 14.80 -5.14
N GLU A 212 26.01 14.56 -4.70
CA GLU A 212 25.22 13.42 -5.15
C GLU A 212 24.70 13.61 -6.58
N ALA A 213 24.27 14.82 -6.93
CA ALA A 213 23.85 15.14 -8.29
C ALA A 213 24.99 15.04 -9.32
N ALA A 214 26.24 15.13 -8.87
CA ALA A 214 27.42 14.92 -9.70
C ALA A 214 27.79 13.43 -9.89
N ASP A 215 27.25 12.53 -9.08
CA ASP A 215 27.47 11.08 -9.23
C ASP A 215 26.61 10.51 -10.38
N PRO A 216 27.20 9.81 -11.37
CA PRO A 216 26.46 9.33 -12.53
C PRO A 216 25.31 8.37 -12.21
N LEU A 217 25.43 7.55 -11.16
CA LEU A 217 24.38 6.62 -10.76
C LEU A 217 23.23 7.38 -10.07
N ALA A 218 23.55 8.17 -9.05
CA ALA A 218 22.56 8.87 -8.25
C ALA A 218 21.82 9.96 -9.03
N ALA A 219 22.49 10.66 -9.96
CA ALA A 219 21.88 11.66 -10.83
C ALA A 219 20.67 11.14 -11.63
N ARG A 220 20.65 9.84 -11.96
CA ARG A 220 19.52 9.19 -12.66
C ARG A 220 18.21 9.29 -11.86
N PHE A 221 18.33 9.34 -10.53
CA PHE A 221 17.23 9.32 -9.57
C PHE A 221 16.98 10.69 -8.88
N LEU A 222 17.58 11.76 -9.39
CA LEU A 222 17.43 13.12 -8.86
C LEU A 222 16.89 14.07 -9.93
N ARG A 223 15.99 14.98 -9.56
CA ARG A 223 15.47 16.03 -10.44
C ARG A 223 15.41 17.35 -9.70
N ARG A 224 15.69 18.44 -10.41
CA ARG A 224 15.35 19.78 -9.93
C ARG A 224 13.87 20.02 -10.23
N ALA A 225 13.09 20.36 -9.20
CA ALA A 225 11.65 20.52 -9.35
C ALA A 225 11.07 21.55 -8.38
N GLY A 226 9.92 22.11 -8.76
CA GLY A 226 9.28 23.23 -8.07
C GLY A 226 9.85 24.58 -8.47
N SER A 227 9.23 25.66 -8.00
CA SER A 227 9.58 27.05 -8.32
C SER A 227 11.03 27.41 -7.97
N SER A 228 11.56 26.84 -6.90
CA SER A 228 12.94 27.06 -6.44
C SER A 228 13.97 26.11 -7.08
N LEU A 229 13.57 25.24 -8.01
CA LEU A 229 14.43 24.24 -8.67
C LEU A 229 15.29 23.42 -7.68
N THR A 230 14.68 23.08 -6.54
CA THR A 230 15.30 22.30 -5.47
C THR A 230 15.60 20.89 -5.98
N LEU A 231 16.76 20.36 -5.60
CA LEU A 231 17.16 19.00 -5.91
C LEU A 231 16.33 18.00 -5.08
N LYS A 232 15.53 17.18 -5.76
CA LYS A 232 14.58 16.23 -5.17
C LYS A 232 14.82 14.82 -5.69
N ARG A 233 14.40 13.83 -4.91
CA ARG A 233 14.39 12.41 -5.32
C ARG A 233 13.23 12.17 -6.26
N VAL A 234 13.43 11.38 -7.31
CA VAL A 234 12.31 10.96 -8.15
C VAL A 234 11.38 10.02 -7.37
N ALA A 235 10.08 10.11 -7.66
CA ALA A 235 9.07 9.20 -7.14
C ALA A 235 8.08 8.78 -8.23
N CYS A 236 7.54 7.57 -8.13
CA CYS A 236 6.52 7.07 -9.04
C CYS A 236 5.52 6.16 -8.33
N LEU A 237 4.34 6.00 -8.95
CA LEU A 237 3.38 4.95 -8.61
C LEU A 237 3.57 3.75 -9.54
N CYS A 238 3.57 2.55 -8.96
CA CYS A 238 3.68 1.28 -9.66
C CYS A 238 2.41 0.45 -9.47
N LEU A 239 1.84 -0.01 -10.59
CA LEU A 239 0.64 -0.85 -10.69
C LEU A 239 0.94 -2.31 -11.03
N CYS A 240 2.22 -2.69 -11.06
CA CYS A 240 2.59 -4.02 -11.50
C CYS A 240 2.02 -5.10 -10.56
N ARG A 241 1.69 -6.26 -11.14
CA ARG A 241 1.17 -7.43 -10.44
C ARG A 241 1.98 -7.79 -9.20
N ASP A 242 3.30 -7.71 -9.26
CA ASP A 242 4.14 -8.13 -8.14
C ASP A 242 4.07 -7.15 -6.98
N CYS A 243 4.20 -5.84 -7.24
CA CYS A 243 4.00 -4.79 -6.24
C CYS A 243 2.62 -4.89 -5.58
N ARG A 244 1.59 -5.19 -6.38
CA ARG A 244 0.25 -5.46 -5.86
C ARG A 244 0.21 -6.66 -4.92
N LEU A 245 0.76 -7.79 -5.35
CA LEU A 245 0.69 -9.06 -4.62
C LEU A 245 1.68 -9.20 -3.46
N VAL A 246 2.64 -8.28 -3.31
CA VAL A 246 3.53 -8.22 -2.13
C VAL A 246 3.07 -7.20 -1.10
N SER A 247 2.31 -6.18 -1.50
CA SER A 247 1.80 -5.15 -0.58
C SER A 247 0.37 -5.38 -0.13
N GLY A 248 -0.46 -6.03 -0.95
CA GLY A 248 -1.90 -6.09 -0.72
C GLY A 248 -2.63 -4.79 -1.12
N ALA A 249 -2.00 -3.88 -1.86
CA ALA A 249 -2.59 -2.65 -2.39
C ALA A 249 -2.57 -2.59 -3.92
N HIS A 250 -3.47 -1.83 -4.55
CA HIS A 250 -3.52 -1.69 -6.01
C HIS A 250 -2.37 -0.87 -6.60
N ALA A 251 -1.81 0.06 -5.82
CA ALA A 251 -0.69 0.89 -6.22
C ALA A 251 0.33 1.02 -5.08
N VAL A 252 1.61 0.95 -5.43
CA VAL A 252 2.71 1.20 -4.49
C VAL A 252 3.50 2.40 -4.97
N ALA A 253 3.78 3.32 -4.06
CA ALA A 253 4.60 4.49 -4.32
C ALA A 253 6.05 4.22 -3.91
N TRP A 254 6.97 4.47 -4.83
CA TRP A 254 8.40 4.24 -4.65
C TRP A 254 9.20 5.54 -4.85
N THR A 255 10.24 5.72 -4.04
CA THR A 255 11.33 6.67 -4.26
C THR A 255 12.65 5.91 -4.27
N PHE A 256 13.69 6.45 -4.91
CA PHE A 256 14.90 5.70 -5.27
C PHE A 256 16.11 6.30 -4.58
N VAL A 257 16.78 5.51 -3.75
CA VAL A 257 17.77 6.02 -2.80
C VAL A 257 19.02 5.15 -2.84
N PRO A 258 20.20 5.73 -3.12
CA PRO A 258 21.46 5.02 -2.94
C PRO A 258 21.61 4.52 -1.52
N ARG A 259 22.10 3.30 -1.34
CA ARG A 259 22.18 2.64 -0.04
C ARG A 259 23.03 3.42 0.95
N SER A 260 24.06 4.12 0.47
CA SER A 260 24.90 5.04 1.23
C SER A 260 24.16 6.28 1.77
N ARG A 261 22.92 6.55 1.34
CA ARG A 261 22.08 7.66 1.78
C ARG A 261 21.00 7.27 2.78
N ILE A 262 20.94 5.99 3.18
CA ILE A 262 20.05 5.51 4.23
C ILE A 262 20.82 5.40 5.56
N ARG A 263 20.23 5.88 6.65
CA ARG A 263 20.79 5.86 8.00
C ARG A 263 19.88 5.09 8.96
N PRO A 264 20.43 4.17 9.80
CA PRO A 264 21.82 3.74 9.82
C PRO A 264 22.25 3.05 8.49
N PRO A 265 23.55 3.14 8.09
CA PRO A 265 24.07 2.54 6.87
C PRO A 265 24.10 1.01 6.95
N THR A 266 23.69 0.42 8.07
CA THR A 266 23.24 -0.95 8.20
C THR A 266 21.72 -0.92 8.34
N LEU A 267 21.00 -1.27 7.28
CA LEU A 267 19.75 -1.99 7.48
C LEU A 267 20.22 -3.32 8.10
N LEU A 268 20.28 -3.32 9.43
CA LEU A 268 21.03 -4.26 10.29
C LEU A 268 20.72 -5.73 9.94
N PRO A 269 21.61 -6.68 10.28
CA PRO A 269 21.29 -8.09 10.22
C PRO A 269 19.91 -8.37 10.86
N PRO A 270 19.16 -9.38 10.38
CA PRO A 270 17.79 -9.68 10.80
C PRO A 270 17.55 -9.80 12.32
N SER A 271 18.61 -9.93 13.12
CA SER A 271 18.54 -10.10 14.58
C SER A 271 18.28 -8.80 15.37
N ALA A 272 18.53 -7.61 14.80
CA ALA A 272 18.39 -6.33 15.52
C ALA A 272 17.23 -5.44 15.00
N THR A 273 16.51 -5.87 13.97
CA THR A 273 15.35 -5.15 13.41
C THR A 273 14.20 -6.10 13.18
N THR A 274 12.98 -5.57 13.03
CA THR A 274 11.85 -6.39 12.60
C THR A 274 11.82 -6.58 11.08
N LEU A 275 12.85 -6.13 10.35
CA LEU A 275 12.92 -6.21 8.90
C LEU A 275 13.16 -7.67 8.47
N ARG A 276 12.27 -8.17 7.62
CA ARG A 276 12.40 -9.48 6.96
C ARG A 276 12.62 -9.26 5.47
N THR A 277 13.38 -10.16 4.85
CA THR A 277 13.61 -10.15 3.41
C THR A 277 12.97 -11.37 2.75
N TYR A 278 12.53 -11.18 1.52
CA TYR A 278 11.91 -12.19 0.68
C TYR A 278 12.51 -12.05 -0.73
N ARG A 279 13.16 -13.12 -1.21
CA ARG A 279 13.67 -13.19 -2.58
C ARG A 279 12.52 -13.55 -3.51
N SER A 280 12.00 -12.57 -4.24
CA SER A 280 10.83 -12.74 -5.12
C SER A 280 11.19 -13.28 -6.51
N SER A 281 12.45 -13.16 -6.92
CA SER A 281 13.03 -13.76 -8.13
C SER A 281 14.56 -13.88 -7.97
N ASP A 282 15.26 -14.40 -8.98
CA ASP A 282 16.71 -14.53 -8.95
C ASP A 282 17.47 -13.20 -8.82
N LYS A 283 16.83 -12.10 -9.22
CA LYS A 283 17.40 -10.75 -9.18
C LYS A 283 16.71 -9.81 -8.20
N VAL A 284 15.60 -10.20 -7.57
CA VAL A 284 14.80 -9.28 -6.74
C VAL A 284 14.74 -9.74 -5.30
N THR A 285 15.14 -8.83 -4.41
CA THR A 285 14.92 -8.95 -2.97
C THR A 285 13.97 -7.86 -2.50
N ARG A 286 12.92 -8.25 -1.79
CA ARG A 286 11.94 -7.36 -1.18
C ARG A 286 12.09 -7.40 0.33
N ALA A 287 11.85 -6.29 1.00
CA ALA A 287 11.92 -6.20 2.45
C ALA A 287 10.62 -5.67 3.03
N PHE A 288 10.17 -6.29 4.12
CA PHE A 288 8.95 -5.93 4.84
C PHE A 288 9.17 -6.02 6.36
N CYS A 289 8.33 -5.34 7.14
CA CYS A 289 8.34 -5.49 8.59
C CYS A 289 7.64 -6.79 9.01
N GLY A 290 8.36 -7.71 9.64
CA GLY A 290 7.84 -8.98 10.15
C GLY A 290 6.88 -8.87 11.34
N VAL A 291 6.66 -7.66 11.89
CA VAL A 291 5.69 -7.42 12.98
C VAL A 291 4.39 -6.82 12.44
N CYS A 292 4.46 -5.76 11.63
CA CYS A 292 3.26 -5.07 11.14
C CYS A 292 2.96 -5.26 9.65
N GLY A 293 3.81 -5.98 8.91
CA GLY A 293 3.62 -6.28 7.49
C GLY A 293 4.00 -5.17 6.53
N ALA A 294 4.52 -4.04 7.01
CA ALA A 294 4.81 -2.88 6.17
C ALA A 294 5.81 -3.21 5.06
N THR A 295 5.46 -2.91 3.81
CA THR A 295 6.40 -2.93 2.68
C THR A 295 7.44 -1.84 2.90
N VAL A 296 8.73 -2.17 2.81
CA VAL A 296 9.82 -1.24 3.13
C VAL A 296 10.71 -0.98 1.92
N PHE A 297 11.36 -2.02 1.40
CA PHE A 297 12.33 -1.89 0.32
C PHE A 297 12.07 -2.85 -0.83
N TYR A 298 12.47 -2.43 -2.02
CA TYR A 298 12.70 -3.29 -3.18
C TYR A 298 14.12 -3.08 -3.66
N ALA A 299 14.83 -4.18 -3.89
CA ALA A 299 16.20 -4.20 -4.38
C ALA A 299 16.23 -5.08 -5.63
N LEU A 300 16.76 -4.52 -6.71
CA LEU A 300 16.97 -5.21 -7.98
C LEU A 300 18.46 -5.35 -8.23
N ASP A 301 18.89 -6.58 -8.45
CA ASP A 301 20.24 -6.97 -8.80
C ASP A 301 20.41 -6.86 -10.32
N ASP A 302 20.82 -5.67 -10.76
CA ASP A 302 21.12 -5.37 -12.15
C ASP A 302 22.31 -4.40 -12.28
N ASP A 303 22.79 -4.25 -13.51
CA ASP A 303 23.92 -3.39 -13.85
C ASP A 303 23.52 -1.90 -13.90
N GLU A 304 22.23 -1.57 -13.87
CA GLU A 304 21.74 -0.18 -13.95
C GLU A 304 21.62 0.49 -12.57
N ARG A 305 21.39 -0.31 -11.53
CA ARG A 305 21.30 0.05 -10.10
C ARG A 305 22.51 -0.48 -9.30
N THR A 306 23.39 -1.20 -10.02
CA THR A 306 24.78 -1.63 -9.80
C THR A 306 25.08 -2.53 -8.61
N ALA A 307 24.63 -3.80 -8.76
CA ALA A 307 25.11 -5.06 -8.18
C ALA A 307 25.69 -5.03 -6.75
N GLY A 308 24.83 -5.34 -5.80
CA GLY A 308 25.16 -5.60 -4.41
C GLY A 308 23.91 -6.07 -3.67
N ALA A 309 23.24 -7.11 -4.19
CA ALA A 309 22.07 -7.67 -3.53
C ALA A 309 22.39 -7.95 -2.06
N TRP A 310 21.44 -7.65 -1.19
CA TRP A 310 21.48 -8.00 0.23
C TRP A 310 22.05 -9.41 0.44
N GLY A 311 23.32 -9.49 0.85
CA GLY A 311 23.99 -10.75 1.20
C GLY A 311 24.70 -11.51 0.07
N ASN A 312 24.71 -11.07 -1.19
CA ASN A 312 25.60 -11.64 -2.20
C ASN A 312 26.82 -10.72 -2.36
N GLY A 313 27.92 -11.06 -1.69
CA GLY A 313 29.15 -10.28 -1.78
C GLY A 313 29.64 -10.13 -3.22
N GLY A 314 30.10 -8.91 -3.59
CA GLY A 314 30.88 -8.71 -4.81
C GLY A 314 30.68 -7.37 -5.52
N GLY A 315 31.11 -6.27 -4.91
CA GLY A 315 31.30 -4.98 -5.59
C GLY A 315 31.66 -3.87 -4.59
N GLU A 316 32.71 -3.09 -4.85
CA GLU A 316 33.14 -1.94 -4.01
C GLU A 316 32.24 -0.69 -4.17
N GLY A 317 31.05 -0.82 -4.80
CA GLY A 317 30.18 0.30 -5.20
C GLY A 317 28.91 0.48 -4.37
N ASP A 318 28.36 1.69 -4.41
CA ASP A 318 27.01 1.98 -3.91
C ASP A 318 25.94 1.46 -4.90
N TRP A 319 24.74 1.20 -4.40
CA TRP A 319 23.64 0.66 -5.20
C TRP A 319 22.30 1.25 -4.76
N VAL A 320 21.30 1.22 -5.63
CA VAL A 320 20.02 1.93 -5.40
C VAL A 320 18.93 0.98 -4.93
N VAL A 321 18.30 1.32 -3.80
CA VAL A 321 17.06 0.70 -3.31
C VAL A 321 15.85 1.56 -3.63
N ASP A 322 14.73 0.90 -3.83
CA ASP A 322 13.43 1.56 -3.86
C ASP A 322 12.89 1.55 -2.43
N VAL A 323 12.46 2.71 -1.95
CA VAL A 323 11.92 2.93 -0.62
C VAL A 323 10.43 3.23 -0.73
N ALA A 324 9.63 2.52 0.06
CA ALA A 324 8.19 2.66 0.05
C ALA A 324 7.77 4.02 0.63
N VAL A 325 7.17 4.89 -0.21
CA VAL A 325 6.81 6.27 0.16
C VAL A 325 5.74 6.33 1.26
N GLY A 326 4.96 5.26 1.43
CA GLY A 326 4.01 5.14 2.53
C GLY A 326 4.66 5.24 3.92
N LEU A 327 5.98 5.02 4.03
CA LEU A 327 6.71 5.10 5.30
C LEU A 327 7.31 6.48 5.59
N LEU A 328 7.35 7.38 4.60
CA LEU A 328 7.99 8.68 4.75
C LEU A 328 7.10 9.61 5.56
N MET A 329 7.68 10.31 6.53
CA MET A 329 7.01 11.36 7.28
C MET A 329 7.43 12.71 6.72
N ASP A 330 6.49 13.42 6.09
CA ASP A 330 6.68 14.83 5.75
C ASP A 330 6.46 15.67 7.02
N PRO A 331 7.39 16.56 7.41
CA PRO A 331 7.20 17.52 8.50
C PRO A 331 5.95 18.42 8.32
N ARG A 332 5.45 18.59 7.10
CA ARG A 332 4.19 19.31 6.82
C ARG A 332 2.95 18.43 6.88
N GLY A 333 3.13 17.11 6.85
CA GLY A 333 2.05 16.11 7.06
C GLY A 333 1.44 15.59 5.77
N THR A 334 1.89 16.13 4.63
CA THR A 334 1.45 15.68 3.32
C THR A 334 1.98 14.27 3.01
N VAL A 335 1.19 13.49 2.28
CA VAL A 335 1.61 12.14 1.86
C VAL A 335 2.51 12.18 0.63
N ALA A 336 2.33 13.19 -0.23
CA ALA A 336 3.14 13.38 -1.42
C ALA A 336 4.59 13.82 -1.14
N ALA A 337 4.89 14.37 0.05
CA ALA A 337 6.23 14.80 0.47
C ALA A 337 6.93 15.67 -0.59
N GLU A 338 6.20 16.63 -1.17
CA GLU A 338 6.63 17.39 -2.36
C GLU A 338 7.92 18.20 -2.16
N ASP A 339 8.32 18.49 -0.92
CA ASP A 339 9.60 19.16 -0.65
C ASP A 339 10.81 18.27 -0.96
N TRP A 340 10.63 16.96 -0.91
CA TRP A 340 11.70 15.97 -1.05
C TRP A 340 11.54 15.12 -2.33
N LEU A 341 10.32 15.00 -2.84
CA LEU A 341 9.97 14.14 -3.97
C LEU A 341 9.57 14.93 -5.21
N ALA A 342 10.13 14.53 -6.36
CA ALA A 342 9.69 14.92 -7.69
C ALA A 342 8.91 13.75 -8.30
N TRP A 343 7.58 13.88 -8.34
CA TRP A 343 6.72 12.83 -8.88
C TRP A 343 6.76 12.79 -10.40
N ARG A 344 6.76 11.57 -10.96
CA ARG A 344 6.50 11.36 -12.38
C ARG A 344 5.00 11.30 -12.63
N THR A 345 4.46 12.37 -13.20
CA THR A 345 3.00 12.55 -13.33
C THR A 345 2.43 12.07 -14.66
N GLY A 346 3.27 11.95 -15.69
CA GLY A 346 2.84 11.54 -17.04
C GLY A 346 2.86 10.05 -17.32
N ARG A 347 3.38 9.21 -16.41
CA ARG A 347 3.46 7.75 -16.60
C ARG A 347 3.50 6.99 -15.28
N LEU A 348 2.60 6.02 -15.13
CA LEU A 348 2.64 5.03 -14.05
C LEU A 348 3.53 3.84 -14.46
N ALA A 349 4.29 3.30 -13.50
CA ALA A 349 5.04 2.06 -13.67
C ALA A 349 4.08 0.85 -13.70
N GLY A 350 4.38 -0.17 -14.49
CA GLY A 350 3.54 -1.39 -14.60
C GLY A 350 2.12 -1.18 -15.13
N MET A 351 1.90 -0.13 -15.94
CA MET A 351 0.56 0.28 -16.40
C MET A 351 -0.22 -0.84 -17.11
N GLU A 352 0.41 -1.62 -17.98
CA GLU A 352 -0.22 -2.75 -18.69
C GLU A 352 -0.82 -3.76 -17.70
N SER A 353 -0.02 -4.18 -16.71
CA SER A 353 -0.49 -5.06 -15.64
C SER A 353 -1.59 -4.44 -14.77
N GLY A 354 -1.62 -3.12 -14.64
CA GLY A 354 -2.69 -2.40 -13.93
C GLY A 354 -3.99 -2.42 -14.73
N LEU A 355 -3.92 -2.16 -16.04
CA LEU A 355 -5.05 -2.19 -16.96
C LEU A 355 -5.69 -3.58 -17.02
N ASP A 356 -4.88 -4.63 -17.07
CA ASP A 356 -5.35 -6.02 -17.07
C ASP A 356 -6.07 -6.41 -15.78
N TYR A 357 -5.68 -5.80 -14.66
CA TYR A 357 -6.22 -6.15 -13.34
C TYR A 357 -7.47 -5.33 -12.99
N ASP A 358 -7.40 -4.01 -13.12
CA ASP A 358 -8.51 -3.08 -12.91
C ASP A 358 -8.30 -1.85 -13.80
N LYS A 359 -8.89 -1.91 -15.00
CA LYS A 359 -8.78 -0.85 -16.01
C LYS A 359 -9.25 0.51 -15.49
N GLY A 360 -10.39 0.56 -14.80
CA GLY A 360 -10.98 1.80 -14.34
C GLY A 360 -10.11 2.50 -13.29
N PHE A 361 -9.54 1.73 -12.37
CA PHE A 361 -8.56 2.21 -11.41
C PHE A 361 -7.29 2.73 -12.09
N ALA A 362 -6.72 1.94 -13.00
CA ALA A 362 -5.46 2.29 -13.67
C ALA A 362 -5.58 3.58 -14.51
N GLU A 363 -6.62 3.68 -15.34
CA GLU A 363 -6.89 4.87 -16.16
C GLU A 363 -7.21 6.10 -15.30
N GLY A 364 -8.07 5.93 -14.28
CA GLY A 364 -8.45 7.00 -13.36
C GLY A 364 -7.25 7.58 -12.61
N LEU A 365 -6.36 6.71 -12.11
CA LEU A 365 -5.16 7.14 -11.39
C LEU A 365 -4.14 7.81 -12.31
N ALA A 366 -3.96 7.29 -13.53
CA ALA A 366 -3.02 7.87 -14.49
C ALA A 366 -3.46 9.29 -14.89
N GLU A 367 -4.75 9.47 -15.18
CA GLU A 367 -5.30 10.77 -15.57
C GLU A 367 -5.35 11.75 -14.38
N GLY A 368 -5.75 11.28 -13.19
CA GLY A 368 -5.78 12.13 -12.00
C GLY A 368 -4.39 12.60 -11.55
N LEU A 369 -3.37 11.73 -11.57
CA LEU A 369 -1.99 12.12 -11.27
C LEU A 369 -1.44 13.11 -12.31
N LYS A 370 -1.71 12.88 -13.59
CA LYS A 370 -1.32 13.78 -14.69
C LYS A 370 -1.95 15.17 -14.52
N ASN A 371 -3.25 15.23 -14.23
CA ASN A 371 -3.97 16.49 -14.02
C ASN A 371 -3.47 17.22 -12.76
N TRP A 372 -3.17 16.49 -11.69
CA TRP A 372 -2.53 17.05 -10.51
C TRP A 372 -1.16 17.65 -10.84
N GLY A 373 -0.34 16.96 -11.65
CA GLY A 373 0.95 17.48 -12.11
C GLY A 373 0.82 18.78 -12.90
N LEU A 374 -0.07 18.82 -13.89
CA LEU A 374 -0.32 20.02 -14.69
C LEU A 374 -0.82 21.18 -13.82
N LYS A 375 -1.74 20.93 -12.90
CA LYS A 375 -2.30 21.95 -12.00
C LYS A 375 -1.28 22.48 -10.99
N THR A 376 -0.47 21.59 -10.41
CA THR A 376 0.41 21.91 -9.27
C THR A 376 1.78 22.37 -9.72
N HIS A 377 2.28 21.86 -10.84
CA HIS A 377 3.64 22.12 -11.33
C HIS A 377 3.66 22.87 -12.66
N GLY A 378 2.51 23.04 -13.34
CA GLY A 378 2.44 23.65 -14.66
C GLY A 378 2.90 22.73 -15.79
N GLU A 379 3.29 21.50 -15.49
CA GLU A 379 3.82 20.54 -16.46
C GLU A 379 3.48 19.09 -16.13
N ILE A 380 3.59 18.23 -17.13
CA ILE A 380 3.48 16.78 -16.99
C ILE A 380 4.89 16.20 -17.12
N THR A 381 5.35 15.48 -16.10
CA THR A 381 6.72 14.95 -16.02
C THR A 381 6.77 13.49 -16.47
N THR A 382 7.68 13.15 -17.39
CA THR A 382 7.77 11.80 -18.01
C THR A 382 9.17 11.18 -17.91
N PHE A 383 10.01 11.66 -16.98
CA PHE A 383 11.39 11.19 -16.89
C PHE A 383 11.52 9.67 -16.76
N HIS A 384 12.56 9.12 -17.38
CA HIS A 384 12.88 7.70 -17.25
C HIS A 384 13.40 7.41 -15.83
N ILE A 385 12.92 6.30 -15.27
CA ILE A 385 13.45 5.70 -14.05
C ILE A 385 13.97 4.32 -14.49
N PRO A 386 15.24 4.00 -14.22
CA PRO A 386 15.83 2.71 -14.61
C PRO A 386 14.99 1.50 -14.15
N GLN A 387 14.58 0.62 -15.07
CA GLN A 387 13.93 -0.67 -14.80
C GLN A 387 12.64 -0.61 -13.95
N ASP A 388 11.67 0.22 -14.34
CA ASP A 388 10.45 0.52 -13.57
C ASP A 388 9.11 0.06 -14.15
#